data_AF-W1XMM9-F1
#
_entry.id   AF-W1XMM9-F1
#
_cell.length_a   1.000
_cell.length_b   1.000
_cell.length_c   1.000
_cell.angle_alpha   90.00
_cell.angle_beta   90.00
_cell.angle_gamma   90.00
#
_symmetry.space_group_name_H-M   'P 1'
#
loop_
_entity.id
_entity.type
_entity.pdbx_description
1 polymer ?
#
loop_
_entity_poly.entity_id
_entity_poly.type
_entity_poly.pdbx_seq_one_letter_code
_entity_poly.pdbx_strand_id
1 'polypeptide(L)'
;GRNNVIIGIDVAYLDYSGEKDEVRAFFNKFSHLPKEILTCVCYSLSKGFTMYGQRVGAMIGISDDEEIADEFFEVNKSTSRATWSNICRPAMRTMANIVADPAKFKEYEAERNCYYQLIRDR
;
A
#
# COMPACT_ATOMS: atom_id res chain seq x y z
N GLY A 1 -19.49 5.02 -22.21
CA GLY A 1 -18.58 4.08 -22.93
C GLY A 1 -18.90 2.67 -22.49
N ARG A 2 -18.54 1.65 -23.27
CA ARG A 2 -18.87 0.22 -23.01
C ARG A 2 -17.77 -0.57 -22.28
N ASN A 3 -16.82 0.13 -21.65
CA ASN A 3 -15.61 -0.47 -21.09
C ASN A 3 -15.51 -0.16 -19.60
N ASN A 4 -14.97 -1.11 -18.85
CA ASN A 4 -14.49 -0.91 -17.50
C ASN A 4 -13.00 -0.58 -17.53
N VAL A 5 -12.51 0.14 -16.51
CA VAL A 5 -11.10 0.50 -16.38
C VAL A 5 -10.62 0.05 -15.00
N ILE A 6 -9.46 -0.62 -14.96
CA ILE A 6 -8.79 -0.97 -13.71
C ILE A 6 -7.47 -0.20 -13.65
N ILE A 7 -7.35 0.68 -12.66
CA ILE A 7 -6.14 1.49 -12.45
C ILE A 7 -5.27 0.79 -11.41
N GLY A 8 -4.18 0.17 -11.86
CA GLY A 8 -3.14 -0.38 -10.98
C GLY A 8 -2.10 0.67 -10.65
N ILE A 9 -1.85 0.90 -9.35
CA ILE A 9 -0.90 1.91 -8.88
C ILE A 9 0.15 1.24 -7.99
N ASP A 10 1.37 1.09 -8.49
CA ASP A 10 2.51 0.68 -7.65
C ASP A 10 3.02 1.87 -6.86
N VAL A 11 2.94 1.78 -5.52
CA VAL A 11 3.36 2.84 -4.59
C VAL A 11 4.52 2.40 -3.70
N ALA A 12 5.36 1.45 -4.15
CA ALA A 12 6.47 0.93 -3.35
C ALA A 12 7.47 1.99 -2.87
N TYR A 13 7.61 3.12 -3.58
CA TYR A 13 8.51 4.23 -3.23
C TYR A 13 7.80 5.45 -2.63
N LEU A 14 6.54 5.31 -2.21
CA LEU A 14 5.72 6.42 -1.68
C LEU A 14 6.43 7.20 -0.56
N ASP A 15 7.08 6.47 0.37
CA ASP A 15 7.81 7.06 1.50
C ASP A 15 9.13 7.76 1.14
N TYR A 16 9.58 7.65 -0.11
CA TYR A 16 10.82 8.22 -0.61
C TYR A 16 10.59 9.22 -1.77
N SER A 17 9.35 9.68 -1.96
CA SER A 17 8.98 10.50 -3.13
C SER A 17 8.78 11.99 -2.81
N GLY A 18 8.91 12.43 -1.56
CA GLY A 18 8.65 13.82 -1.17
C GLY A 18 8.16 13.97 0.27
N GLU A 19 7.57 15.15 0.54
CA GLU A 19 6.85 15.42 1.79
C GLU A 19 5.62 14.48 1.89
N LYS A 20 5.28 14.04 3.11
CA LYS A 20 4.32 12.97 3.33
C LYS A 20 2.92 13.29 2.81
N ASP A 21 2.42 14.49 3.05
CA ASP A 21 1.07 14.91 2.68
C ASP A 21 1.02 15.23 1.19
N GLU A 22 2.04 15.88 0.64
CA GLU A 22 2.15 16.20 -0.79
C GLU A 22 2.07 14.95 -1.67
N VAL A 23 2.85 13.92 -1.36
CA VAL A 23 2.89 12.68 -2.17
C VAL A 23 1.65 11.80 -1.99
N ARG A 24 0.85 12.04 -0.95
CA ARG A 24 -0.39 11.28 -0.66
C ARG A 24 -1.65 12.01 -1.11
N ALA A 25 -1.57 13.32 -1.37
CA ALA A 25 -2.72 14.14 -1.74
C ALA A 25 -3.50 13.63 -2.96
N PHE A 26 -2.83 12.94 -3.89
CA PHE A 26 -3.48 12.39 -5.09
C PHE A 26 -4.47 11.27 -4.79
N PHE A 27 -4.38 10.58 -3.63
CA PHE A 27 -5.32 9.51 -3.29
C PHE A 27 -6.77 10.01 -3.16
N ASN A 28 -6.97 11.26 -2.74
CA ASN A 28 -8.30 11.88 -2.69
C ASN A 28 -8.97 11.99 -4.07
N LYS A 29 -8.22 11.85 -5.17
CA LYS A 29 -8.77 11.87 -6.53
C LYS A 29 -9.48 10.57 -6.91
N PHE A 30 -9.29 9.49 -6.15
CA PHE A 30 -9.97 8.20 -6.38
C PHE A 30 -11.25 8.06 -5.56
N SER A 31 -11.58 9.03 -4.71
CA SER A 31 -12.85 9.05 -4.00
C SER A 31 -14.01 9.27 -4.98
N HIS A 32 -15.06 8.46 -4.89
CA HIS A 32 -16.29 8.56 -5.68
C HIS A 32 -16.07 8.57 -7.20
N LEU A 33 -15.12 7.78 -7.70
CA LEU A 33 -15.05 7.51 -9.13
C LEU A 33 -16.26 6.68 -9.58
N PRO A 34 -16.69 6.79 -10.85
CA PRO A 34 -17.74 5.92 -11.38
C PRO A 34 -17.39 4.44 -11.15
N LYS A 35 -18.39 3.63 -10.79
CA LYS A 35 -18.22 2.20 -10.48
C LYS A 35 -17.58 1.37 -11.60
N GLU A 36 -17.62 1.85 -12.84
CA GLU A 36 -16.90 1.23 -13.97
C GLU A 36 -15.37 1.37 -13.85
N ILE A 37 -14.87 2.15 -12.89
CA ILE A 37 -13.46 2.36 -12.58
C ILE A 37 -13.13 1.76 -11.22
N LEU A 38 -12.34 0.67 -11.23
CA LEU A 38 -11.76 0.08 -10.02
C LEU A 38 -10.32 0.55 -9.87
N THR A 39 -9.94 1.04 -8.69
CA THR A 39 -8.54 1.39 -8.38
C THR A 39 -7.93 0.34 -7.46
N CYS A 40 -6.72 -0.15 -7.81
CA CYS A 40 -5.95 -1.08 -7.00
C CYS A 40 -4.60 -0.44 -6.66
N VAL A 41 -4.42 -0.05 -5.39
CA VAL A 41 -3.16 0.47 -4.88
C VAL A 41 -2.32 -0.69 -4.36
N CYS A 42 -1.19 -0.95 -5.02
CA CYS A 42 -0.22 -1.97 -4.67
C CYS A 42 0.84 -1.37 -3.73
N TYR A 43 0.63 -1.55 -2.43
CA TYR A 43 1.51 -1.09 -1.36
C TYR A 43 2.55 -2.16 -0.98
N SER A 44 3.77 -1.74 -0.62
CA SER A 44 4.85 -2.64 -0.23
C SER A 44 5.56 -2.19 1.04
N LEU A 45 5.88 -3.15 1.91
CA LEU A 45 6.74 -2.94 3.09
C LEU A 45 8.23 -2.99 2.75
N SER A 46 8.60 -3.44 1.54
CA SER A 46 10.01 -3.70 1.20
C SER A 46 10.88 -2.46 1.29
N LYS A 47 10.36 -1.29 0.90
CA LYS A 47 11.09 -0.03 0.94
C LYS A 47 10.81 0.71 2.24
N GLY A 48 9.53 1.03 2.51
CA GLY A 48 9.14 1.84 3.68
C GLY A 48 9.69 1.29 5.00
N PHE A 49 9.55 -0.02 5.22
CA PHE A 49 10.06 -0.70 6.43
C PHE A 49 11.43 -1.36 6.22
N THR A 50 12.09 -1.14 5.09
CA THR A 50 13.41 -1.73 4.75
C THR A 50 13.47 -3.27 4.83
N MET A 51 12.31 -3.94 4.78
CA MET A 51 12.21 -5.40 4.83
C MET A 51 12.24 -6.02 3.41
N TYR A 52 13.31 -5.75 2.65
CA TYR A 52 13.40 -6.09 1.23
C TYR A 52 13.17 -7.58 0.92
N GLY A 53 13.82 -8.47 1.70
CA GLY A 53 13.77 -9.91 1.48
C GLY A 53 12.48 -10.59 1.94
N GLN A 54 11.62 -9.90 2.71
CA GLN A 54 10.40 -10.48 3.28
C GLN A 54 9.23 -10.52 2.27
N ARG A 55 9.31 -9.74 1.17
CA ARG A 55 8.32 -9.71 0.08
C ARG A 55 6.86 -9.56 0.57
N VAL A 56 6.63 -8.65 1.53
CA VAL A 56 5.31 -8.37 2.08
C VAL A 56 4.76 -7.04 1.56
N GLY A 57 3.48 -7.04 1.21
CA GLY A 57 2.74 -5.87 0.74
C GLY A 57 1.23 -6.07 0.92
N ALA A 58 0.46 -5.13 0.39
CA ALA A 58 -1.00 -5.18 0.36
C ALA A 58 -1.50 -4.62 -0.97
N MET A 59 -2.54 -5.25 -1.51
CA MET A 59 -3.33 -4.68 -2.60
C MET A 59 -4.61 -4.10 -2.01
N ILE A 60 -4.86 -2.81 -2.27
CA ILE A 60 -5.94 -2.05 -1.66
C ILE A 60 -6.90 -1.64 -2.76
N GLY A 61 -8.08 -2.25 -2.77
CA GLY A 61 -9.16 -1.95 -3.72
C GLY A 61 -9.95 -0.72 -3.27
N ILE A 62 -10.23 0.18 -4.21
CA ILE A 62 -11.06 1.38 -4.02
C ILE A 62 -12.12 1.38 -5.11
N SER A 63 -13.38 1.40 -4.71
CA SER A 63 -14.58 1.40 -5.55
C SER A 63 -15.65 2.26 -4.89
N ASP A 64 -16.52 2.88 -5.68
CA ASP A 64 -17.74 3.56 -5.20
C ASP A 64 -18.89 2.57 -4.93
N ASP A 65 -18.76 1.34 -5.44
CA ASP A 65 -19.72 0.25 -5.29
C ASP A 65 -19.17 -0.83 -4.35
N GLU A 66 -19.95 -1.18 -3.32
CA GLU A 66 -19.60 -2.16 -2.27
C GLU A 66 -19.45 -3.58 -2.82
N GLU A 67 -20.31 -3.99 -3.77
CA GLU A 67 -20.25 -5.33 -4.36
C GLU A 67 -18.96 -5.52 -5.16
N ILE A 68 -18.52 -4.49 -5.88
CA ILE A 68 -17.23 -4.50 -6.59
C ILE A 68 -16.04 -4.56 -5.61
N ALA A 69 -16.12 -3.88 -4.48
CA ALA A 69 -15.06 -3.93 -3.45
C ALA A 69 -14.98 -5.32 -2.78
N ASP A 70 -16.12 -5.93 -2.49
CA ASP A 70 -16.22 -7.28 -1.94
C ASP A 70 -15.74 -8.34 -2.93
N GLU A 71 -16.11 -8.21 -4.22
CA GLU A 71 -15.59 -9.07 -5.29
C GLU A 71 -14.06 -8.98 -5.35
N PHE A 72 -13.50 -7.79 -5.32
CA PHE A 72 -12.05 -7.59 -5.29
C PHE A 72 -11.41 -8.33 -4.10
N PHE A 73 -12.03 -8.27 -2.92
CA PHE A 73 -11.52 -8.99 -1.74
C PHE A 73 -11.56 -10.51 -1.92
N GLU A 74 -12.70 -11.08 -2.29
CA GLU A 74 -12.89 -12.54 -2.36
C GLU A 74 -12.10 -13.18 -3.51
N VAL A 75 -12.04 -12.54 -4.69
CA VAL A 75 -11.28 -13.07 -5.82
C VAL A 75 -9.78 -13.09 -5.50
N ASN A 76 -9.23 -12.02 -4.91
CA ASN A 76 -7.81 -11.96 -4.57
C ASN A 76 -7.44 -12.83 -3.37
N LYS A 77 -8.36 -13.04 -2.43
CA LYS A 77 -8.23 -14.04 -1.36
C LYS A 77 -8.15 -15.46 -1.95
N SER A 78 -9.00 -15.79 -2.92
CA SER A 78 -8.97 -17.07 -3.63
C SER A 78 -7.62 -17.28 -4.34
N THR A 79 -7.15 -16.31 -5.14
CA THR A 79 -5.86 -16.38 -5.83
C THR A 79 -4.67 -16.45 -4.86
N SER A 80 -4.72 -15.70 -3.75
CA SER A 80 -3.71 -15.79 -2.68
C SER A 80 -3.65 -17.20 -2.12
N ARG A 81 -4.81 -17.80 -1.82
CA ARG A 81 -4.90 -19.17 -1.31
C ARG A 81 -4.33 -20.19 -2.30
N ALA A 82 -4.61 -19.99 -3.59
CA ALA A 82 -4.17 -20.86 -4.68
C ALA A 82 -2.67 -20.73 -5.01
N THR A 83 -2.01 -19.64 -4.63
CA THR A 83 -0.60 -19.37 -5.01
C THR A 83 0.37 -19.55 -3.86
N TRP A 84 0.22 -18.80 -2.77
CA TRP A 84 1.13 -18.82 -1.61
C TRP A 84 0.44 -19.13 -0.29
N SER A 85 -0.88 -19.33 -0.31
CA SER A 85 -1.74 -19.59 0.86
C SER A 85 -1.88 -18.41 1.82
N ASN A 86 -0.77 -17.91 2.35
CA ASN A 86 -0.71 -16.80 3.29
C ASN A 86 0.64 -16.07 3.20
N ILE A 87 0.70 -14.88 3.78
CA ILE A 87 1.87 -13.99 3.75
C ILE A 87 2.69 -14.14 5.05
N CYS A 88 3.97 -13.75 5.00
CA CYS A 88 4.90 -13.77 6.11
C CYS A 88 4.36 -13.04 7.36
N ARG A 89 3.95 -13.83 8.36
CA ARG A 89 3.37 -13.36 9.64
C ARG A 89 4.27 -12.39 10.43
N PRO A 90 5.57 -12.65 10.65
CA PRO A 90 6.40 -11.72 11.43
C PRO A 90 6.53 -10.36 10.75
N ALA A 91 6.68 -10.29 9.43
CA ALA A 91 6.76 -9.01 8.72
C ALA A 91 5.46 -8.20 8.85
N MET A 92 4.29 -8.85 8.68
CA MET A 92 2.99 -8.20 8.90
C MET A 92 2.86 -7.71 10.36
N ARG A 93 3.22 -8.55 11.33
CA ARG A 93 3.06 -8.23 12.75
C ARG A 93 4.02 -7.13 13.21
N THR A 94 5.24 -7.11 12.70
CA THR A 94 6.22 -6.05 12.98
C THR A 94 5.70 -4.70 12.51
N MET A 95 5.24 -4.60 11.25
CA MET A 95 4.65 -3.35 10.75
C MET A 95 3.44 -2.93 11.59
N ALA A 96 2.50 -3.85 11.86
CA ALA A 96 1.32 -3.55 12.65
C ALA A 96 1.65 -3.05 14.07
N ASN A 97 2.65 -3.66 14.72
CA ASN A 97 3.09 -3.26 16.06
C ASN A 97 3.77 -1.87 16.07
N ILE A 98 4.58 -1.56 15.05
CA ILE A 98 5.23 -0.26 14.93
C ILE A 98 4.17 0.83 14.71
N VAL A 99 3.24 0.62 13.78
CA VAL A 99 2.20 1.60 13.44
C VAL A 99 1.21 1.82 14.59
N ALA A 100 0.88 0.78 15.35
CA ALA A 100 -0.07 0.88 16.46
C ALA A 100 0.48 1.61 17.71
N ASP A 101 1.80 1.75 17.83
CA ASP A 101 2.46 2.43 18.95
C ASP A 101 2.98 3.80 18.48
N PRO A 102 2.37 4.93 18.91
CA PRO A 102 2.76 6.26 18.44
C PRO A 102 4.23 6.61 18.70
N ALA A 103 4.81 6.11 19.80
CA ALA A 103 6.21 6.38 20.12
C ALA A 103 7.14 5.61 19.18
N LYS A 104 6.87 4.32 18.95
CA LYS A 104 7.64 3.52 17.98
C LYS A 104 7.46 4.01 16.56
N PHE A 105 6.24 4.40 16.19
CA PHE A 105 5.96 4.92 14.86
C PHE A 105 6.73 6.21 14.59
N LYS A 106 6.71 7.16 15.53
CA LYS A 106 7.47 8.41 15.40
C LYS A 106 8.97 8.17 15.25
N GLU A 107 9.53 7.25 16.03
CA GLU A 107 10.95 6.90 15.95
C GLU A 107 11.28 6.27 14.58
N TYR A 108 10.48 5.29 14.14
CA TYR A 108 10.60 4.70 12.81
C TYR A 108 10.56 5.75 11.69
N GLU A 109 9.66 6.72 11.78
CA GLU A 109 9.57 7.78 10.76
C GLU A 109 10.80 8.69 10.77
N ALA A 110 11.38 8.98 11.93
CA ALA A 110 12.63 9.73 12.05
C ALA A 110 13.80 8.97 11.42
N GLU A 111 13.95 7.67 11.75
CA GLU A 111 14.97 6.80 11.18
C GLU A 111 14.84 6.71 9.65
N ARG A 112 13.63 6.45 9.13
CA ARG A 112 13.38 6.35 7.69
C ARG A 112 13.66 7.67 6.97
N ASN A 113 13.27 8.80 7.55
CA ASN A 113 13.50 10.12 6.96
C ASN A 113 15.00 10.47 6.89
N CYS A 114 15.81 10.02 7.86
CA CYS A 114 17.27 10.14 7.80
C CYS A 114 17.82 9.47 6.53
N TYR A 115 17.39 8.22 6.25
CA TYR A 115 17.78 7.53 5.02
C TYR A 115 17.28 8.21 3.75
N TYR A 116 16.08 8.79 3.76
CA TYR A 116 15.57 9.56 2.63
C TYR A 116 16.45 10.77 2.30
N GLN A 117 16.90 11.54 3.31
CA GLN A 117 17.81 12.66 3.08
C GLN A 117 19.17 12.21 2.55
N LEU A 118 19.73 11.12 3.08
CA LEU A 118 20.97 10.54 2.56
C LEU A 118 20.88 10.13 1.08
N ILE A 119 19.70 9.72 0.62
CA ILE A 119 19.47 9.40 -0.80
C ILE A 119 19.35 10.67 -1.65
N ARG A 120 18.78 11.75 -1.12
CA ARG A 120 18.65 13.04 -1.82
C ARG A 120 19.97 13.80 -1.95
N ASP A 121 20.87 13.63 -0.99
CA ASP A 121 22.17 14.30 -0.97
C ASP A 121 23.21 13.64 -1.91
N ARG A 122 22.83 12.54 -2.58
CA ARG A 122 23.64 11.83 -3.59
C ARG A 122 23.31 12.29 -5.00
#